data_AF-A0AAV0CRE8-F1
#
_entry.id   AF-A0AAV0CRE8-F1
#
_cell.length_a   1.000
_cell.length_b   1.000
_cell.length_c   1.000
_cell.angle_alpha   90.00
_cell.angle_beta   90.00
_cell.angle_gamma   90.00
#
_symmetry.space_group_name_H-M   'P 1'
#
loop_
_entity.id
_entity.type
_entity.pdbx_description
1 polymer ?
#
loop_
_entity_poly.entity_id
_entity_poly.type
_entity_poly.pdbx_seq_one_letter_code
_entity_poly.pdbx_strand_id
1 'polypeptide(L)'
;MTYLYFTLLRMSFLLPEASCILPNHTRTFSSMATSTTFAGNLSSAAPKTARLRGVVFDMDGTLTIPVIDFPAMYMAVLGEEGYRDIKSKNPSGIDILHHIESWSPETKSRAYDIIADFEKQGLDRLQIMPGLPRLPDFLSL
;
A
#
# COMPACT_ATOMS: atom_id res chain seq x y z
N MET A 1 -0.80 24.38 2.09
CA MET A 1 -0.93 23.61 3.35
C MET A 1 -2.37 23.17 3.65
N THR A 2 -3.38 23.65 2.91
CA THR A 2 -4.80 23.35 3.16
C THR A 2 -5.33 22.11 2.41
N TYR A 3 -4.67 21.68 1.32
CA TYR A 3 -5.14 20.55 0.50
C TYR A 3 -4.70 19.16 1.00
N LEU A 4 -3.55 19.06 1.69
CA LEU A 4 -3.09 17.80 2.29
C LEU A 4 -4.03 17.30 3.40
N TYR A 5 -4.76 18.22 4.05
CA TYR A 5 -5.79 17.89 5.04
C TYR A 5 -7.05 17.28 4.42
N PHE A 6 -7.36 17.56 3.15
CA PHE A 6 -8.61 17.14 2.53
C PHE A 6 -8.60 15.64 2.17
N THR A 7 -7.44 15.12 1.75
CA THR A 7 -7.27 13.69 1.44
C THR A 7 -7.14 12.83 2.70
N LEU A 8 -6.44 13.32 3.73
CA LEU A 8 -6.24 12.59 5.00
C LEU A 8 -7.51 12.51 5.88
N LEU A 9 -8.39 13.54 5.88
CA LEU A 9 -9.59 13.55 6.72
C LEU A 9 -10.73 12.65 6.19
N ARG A 10 -10.74 12.32 4.88
CA ARG A 10 -11.84 11.54 4.28
C ARG A 10 -11.65 10.02 4.37
N MET A 11 -10.42 9.53 4.61
CA MET A 11 -10.17 8.10 4.89
C MET A 11 -10.56 7.68 6.30
N SER A 12 -10.86 8.61 7.21
CA SER A 12 -11.31 8.31 8.57
C SER A 12 -12.75 7.76 8.66
N PHE A 13 -13.51 7.69 7.56
CA PHE A 13 -14.95 7.41 7.58
C PHE A 13 -15.40 6.04 7.04
N LEU A 14 -14.48 5.14 6.65
CA LEU A 14 -14.87 3.89 5.94
C LEU A 14 -14.29 2.58 6.51
N LEU A 15 -13.87 2.55 7.77
CA LEU A 15 -13.64 1.30 8.48
C LEU A 15 -14.74 1.12 9.54
N PRO A 16 -15.60 0.10 9.45
CA PRO A 16 -16.42 -0.27 10.58
C PRO A 16 -15.50 -0.86 11.66
N GLU A 17 -15.57 -0.26 12.85
CA GLU A 17 -14.96 -0.71 14.10
C GLU A 17 -15.23 -2.20 14.33
N ALA A 18 -14.27 -3.06 13.99
CA ALA A 18 -14.28 -4.46 14.41
C ALA A 18 -13.61 -4.53 15.78
N SER A 19 -14.40 -4.38 16.84
CA SER A 19 -13.97 -4.61 18.22
C SER A 19 -13.43 -6.03 18.40
N CYS A 20 -12.14 -6.14 18.69
CA CYS A 20 -11.50 -7.39 19.07
C CYS A 20 -11.84 -7.73 20.52
N ILE A 21 -12.81 -8.62 20.71
CA ILE A 21 -13.09 -9.27 21.99
C ILE A 21 -12.14 -10.46 22.14
N LEU A 22 -11.22 -10.38 23.12
CA LEU A 22 -10.41 -11.49 23.58
C LEU A 22 -11.22 -12.39 24.52
N PRO A 23 -11.18 -13.73 24.37
CA PRO A 23 -11.34 -14.63 25.49
C PRO A 23 -9.99 -15.20 25.91
N ASN A 24 -9.65 -14.94 27.18
CA ASN A 24 -8.72 -15.75 27.95
C ASN A 24 -9.23 -17.20 27.99
N HIS A 25 -8.39 -18.18 27.68
CA HIS A 25 -8.58 -19.52 28.23
C HIS A 25 -7.28 -20.10 28.77
N THR A 26 -7.41 -20.45 30.04
CA THR A 26 -6.46 -20.99 31.01
C THR A 26 -5.76 -22.26 30.54
N ARG A 27 -4.46 -22.33 30.88
CA ARG A 27 -3.61 -23.51 30.75
C ARG A 27 -4.03 -24.58 31.76
N THR A 28 -4.02 -25.85 31.36
CA THR A 28 -3.83 -26.96 32.31
C THR A 28 -2.98 -28.04 31.65
N PHE A 29 -1.78 -28.24 32.19
CA PHE A 29 -0.90 -29.37 31.89
C PHE A 29 -1.17 -30.48 32.90
N SER A 30 -1.17 -31.74 32.46
CA SER A 30 -0.65 -32.90 33.20
C SER A 30 -0.69 -34.16 32.33
N SER A 31 0.47 -34.79 32.10
CA SER A 31 0.72 -36.18 32.53
C SER A 31 2.15 -36.61 32.19
N MET A 32 2.79 -37.26 33.17
CA MET A 32 4.11 -37.88 33.12
C MET A 32 4.19 -39.02 32.10
N ALA A 33 5.33 -39.11 31.42
CA ALA A 33 5.98 -40.38 31.11
C ALA A 33 7.50 -40.16 31.01
N THR A 34 8.23 -40.67 31.99
CA THR A 34 9.68 -40.81 31.96
C THR A 34 10.03 -42.07 31.18
N SER A 35 10.91 -42.00 30.19
CA SER A 35 11.85 -43.09 29.86
C SER A 35 12.96 -42.61 28.93
N THR A 36 14.17 -42.82 29.43
CA THR A 36 15.51 -42.58 28.88
C THR A 36 15.75 -43.34 27.58
N THR A 37 16.35 -42.72 26.55
CA THR A 37 17.41 -43.33 25.70
C THR A 37 18.10 -42.21 24.90
N PHE A 38 19.38 -41.95 25.18
CA PHE A 38 20.24 -41.14 24.32
C PHE A 38 20.61 -41.97 23.08
N ALA A 39 19.92 -41.73 21.97
CA ALA A 39 20.41 -42.07 20.64
C ALA A 39 20.63 -40.76 19.90
N GLY A 40 21.87 -40.50 19.48
CA GLY A 40 22.26 -39.29 18.76
C GLY A 40 21.46 -39.15 17.48
N ASN A 41 20.39 -38.35 17.53
CA ASN A 41 19.64 -37.98 16.35
C ASN A 41 20.49 -36.94 15.61
N LEU A 42 21.05 -37.31 14.47
CA LEU A 42 21.41 -36.35 13.43
C LEU A 42 20.10 -35.69 12.99
N SER A 43 19.67 -34.69 13.76
CA SER A 43 18.56 -33.84 13.39
C SER A 43 19.02 -33.08 12.16
N SER A 44 18.72 -33.63 10.98
CA SER A 44 18.32 -32.82 9.84
C SER A 44 17.41 -31.75 10.43
N ALA A 45 17.96 -30.55 10.63
CA ALA A 45 17.21 -29.44 11.12
C ALA A 45 16.16 -29.20 10.04
N ALA A 46 14.97 -29.78 10.23
CA ALA A 46 13.83 -29.49 9.40
C ALA A 46 13.79 -27.96 9.32
N PRO A 47 13.84 -27.38 8.11
CA PRO A 47 13.96 -25.94 7.98
C PRO A 47 12.81 -25.34 8.78
N LYS A 48 13.16 -24.60 9.85
CA LYS A 48 12.17 -23.90 10.66
C LYS A 48 11.47 -22.97 9.68
N THR A 49 10.24 -23.31 9.30
CA THR A 49 9.44 -22.51 8.39
C THR A 49 9.38 -21.11 8.98
N ALA A 50 9.93 -20.13 8.27
CA ALA A 50 9.96 -18.75 8.73
C ALA A 50 8.51 -18.30 8.94
N ARG A 51 8.13 -18.05 10.19
CA ARG A 51 6.78 -17.59 10.51
C ARG A 51 6.64 -16.14 10.05
N LEU A 52 5.74 -15.90 9.11
CA LEU A 52 5.36 -14.55 8.69
C LEU A 52 4.86 -13.76 9.90
N ARG A 53 5.41 -12.57 10.13
CA ARG A 53 5.06 -11.72 11.29
C ARG A 53 4.16 -10.55 10.92
N GLY A 54 4.15 -10.17 9.65
CA GLY A 54 3.36 -9.09 9.10
C GLY A 54 3.62 -8.94 7.61
N VAL A 55 2.68 -8.31 6.91
CA VAL A 55 2.77 -7.98 5.49
C VAL A 55 2.36 -6.52 5.33
N VAL A 56 3.09 -5.79 4.49
CA VAL A 56 2.75 -4.43 4.08
C VAL A 56 2.45 -4.48 2.60
N PHE A 57 1.29 -3.95 2.22
CA PHE A 57 0.87 -3.86 0.84
C PHE A 57 0.91 -2.40 0.40
N ASP A 58 1.41 -2.17 -0.80
CA ASP A 58 1.24 -0.91 -1.51
C ASP A 58 -0.24 -0.73 -1.95
N MET A 59 -0.65 0.46 -2.33
CA MET A 59 -2.04 0.72 -2.73
C MET A 59 -2.29 0.47 -4.22
N ASP A 60 -1.68 1.27 -5.09
CA ASP A 60 -1.95 1.26 -6.53
C ASP A 60 -1.20 0.13 -7.23
N GLY A 61 -1.89 -0.64 -8.08
CA GLY A 61 -1.29 -1.81 -8.72
C GLY A 61 -1.10 -3.01 -7.80
N THR A 62 -1.42 -2.88 -6.50
CA THR A 62 -1.38 -3.97 -5.50
C THR A 62 -2.74 -4.21 -4.87
N LEU A 63 -3.24 -3.30 -4.02
CA LEU A 63 -4.57 -3.42 -3.40
C LEU A 63 -5.70 -2.92 -4.31
N THR A 64 -5.37 -1.99 -5.21
CA THR A 64 -6.32 -1.36 -6.14
C THR A 64 -5.80 -1.45 -7.56
N ILE A 65 -6.73 -1.43 -8.51
CA ILE A 65 -6.38 -1.29 -9.93
C ILE A 65 -5.95 0.17 -10.14
N PRO A 66 -4.80 0.44 -10.78
CA PRO A 66 -4.37 1.80 -11.07
C PRO A 66 -5.35 2.44 -12.07
N VAL A 67 -5.93 3.57 -11.69
CA VAL A 67 -7.01 4.24 -12.44
C VAL A 67 -6.65 5.65 -12.90
N ILE A 68 -5.58 6.24 -12.33
CA ILE A 68 -5.07 7.54 -12.75
C ILE A 68 -4.14 7.35 -13.95
N ASP A 69 -4.43 8.04 -15.05
CA ASP A 69 -3.52 8.16 -16.19
C ASP A 69 -2.44 9.19 -15.88
N PHE A 70 -1.39 8.74 -15.19
CA PHE A 70 -0.25 9.58 -14.83
C PHE A 70 0.41 10.25 -16.06
N PRO A 71 0.66 9.55 -17.20
CA PRO A 71 1.13 10.20 -18.42
C PRO A 71 0.27 11.38 -18.88
N ALA A 72 -1.06 11.21 -18.95
CA ALA A 72 -1.96 12.29 -19.35
C ALA A 72 -1.94 13.45 -18.34
N MET A 73 -1.90 13.15 -17.04
CA MET A 73 -1.76 14.17 -15.99
C MET A 73 -0.46 14.95 -16.12
N TYR A 74 0.67 14.27 -16.34
CA TYR A 74 1.96 14.93 -16.52
C TYR A 74 1.98 15.82 -17.75
N MET A 75 1.42 15.35 -18.87
CA MET A 75 1.28 16.18 -20.08
C MET A 75 0.37 17.38 -19.86
N ALA A 76 -0.70 17.25 -19.08
CA ALA A 76 -1.59 18.36 -18.73
C ALA A 76 -0.91 19.41 -17.84
N VAL A 77 -0.06 18.99 -16.89
CA VAL A 77 0.65 19.89 -15.98
C VAL A 77 1.87 20.55 -16.65
N LEU A 78 2.69 19.76 -17.37
CA LEU A 78 3.99 20.18 -17.88
C LEU A 78 3.97 20.65 -19.34
N GLY A 79 2.89 20.33 -20.06
CA GLY A 79 2.88 20.35 -21.52
C GLY A 79 3.63 19.17 -22.13
N GLU A 80 3.43 18.95 -23.43
CA GLU A 80 4.00 17.82 -24.16
C GLU A 80 5.54 17.87 -24.24
N GLU A 81 6.09 19.06 -24.48
CA GLU A 81 7.55 19.27 -24.54
C GLU A 81 8.20 19.06 -23.16
N GLY A 82 7.65 19.70 -22.11
CA GLY A 82 8.15 19.54 -20.75
C GLY A 82 8.11 18.09 -20.25
N TYR A 83 7.03 17.37 -20.57
CA TYR A 83 6.92 15.94 -20.26
C TYR A 83 8.00 15.11 -20.94
N ARG A 84 8.24 15.33 -22.25
CA ARG A 84 9.26 14.61 -23.02
C ARG A 84 10.66 14.85 -22.48
N ASP A 85 10.99 16.09 -22.18
CA ASP A 85 12.30 16.47 -21.66
C ASP A 85 12.60 15.80 -20.32
N ILE A 86 11.64 15.85 -19.39
CA ILE A 86 11.82 15.26 -18.05
C ILE A 86 11.88 13.73 -18.15
N LYS A 87 11.02 13.11 -18.96
CA LYS A 87 11.02 11.66 -19.17
C LYS A 87 12.33 11.16 -19.78
N SER A 88 12.94 11.93 -20.69
CA SER A 88 14.24 11.58 -21.28
C SER A 88 15.39 11.60 -20.25
N LYS A 89 15.30 12.48 -19.24
CA LYS A 89 16.31 12.64 -18.19
C LYS A 89 16.11 11.67 -17.03
N ASN A 90 14.88 11.23 -16.77
CA ASN A 90 14.56 10.31 -15.68
C ASN A 90 13.74 9.10 -16.15
N PRO A 91 14.41 7.98 -16.51
CA PRO A 91 13.72 6.76 -16.92
C PRO A 91 12.99 6.07 -15.76
N SER A 92 13.33 6.41 -14.51
CA SER A 92 12.81 5.79 -13.29
C SER A 92 11.39 6.26 -12.91
N GLY A 93 10.89 7.32 -13.56
CA GLY A 93 9.60 7.94 -13.24
C GLY A 93 9.72 9.44 -12.98
N ILE A 94 8.58 10.13 -12.90
CA ILE A 94 8.51 11.57 -12.66
C ILE A 94 7.82 11.79 -11.31
N ASP A 95 8.51 12.45 -10.38
CA ASP A 95 7.86 13.04 -9.20
C ASP A 95 7.36 14.43 -9.58
N ILE A 96 6.08 14.50 -9.97
CA ILE A 96 5.48 15.75 -10.44
C ILE A 96 5.35 16.78 -9.32
N LEU A 97 5.11 16.35 -8.08
CA LEU A 97 4.92 17.26 -6.95
C LEU A 97 6.21 17.95 -6.58
N HIS A 98 7.31 17.20 -6.53
CA HIS A 98 8.63 17.78 -6.33
C HIS A 98 9.03 18.70 -7.50
N HIS A 99 8.68 18.33 -8.73
CA HIS A 99 8.98 19.14 -9.90
C HIS A 99 8.33 20.54 -9.85
N ILE A 100 7.03 20.60 -9.52
CA ILE A 100 6.28 21.86 -9.45
C ILE A 100 6.55 22.66 -8.18
N GLU A 101 7.28 22.12 -7.20
CA GLU A 101 7.54 22.78 -5.92
C GLU A 101 8.32 24.10 -6.08
N SER A 102 9.15 24.21 -7.11
CA SER A 102 9.95 25.42 -7.41
C SER A 102 9.22 26.45 -8.28
N TRP A 103 8.02 26.14 -8.76
CA TRP A 103 7.28 27.01 -9.68
C TRP A 103 6.72 28.25 -8.99
N SER A 104 6.36 29.26 -9.80
CA SER A 104 5.68 30.45 -9.30
C SER A 104 4.36 30.08 -8.62
N PRO A 105 3.89 30.87 -7.64
CA PRO A 105 2.63 30.57 -6.93
C PRO A 105 1.44 30.32 -7.86
N GLU A 106 1.30 31.12 -8.91
CA GLU A 106 0.19 31.07 -9.86
C GLU A 106 0.23 29.80 -10.71
N THR A 107 1.41 29.47 -11.25
CA THR A 107 1.60 28.29 -12.09
C THR A 107 1.50 27.01 -11.27
N LYS A 108 2.03 27.02 -10.05
CA LYS A 108 1.89 25.93 -9.08
C LYS A 108 0.43 25.70 -8.69
N SER A 109 -0.34 26.76 -8.43
CA SER A 109 -1.77 26.63 -8.12
C SER A 109 -2.53 25.94 -9.25
N ARG A 110 -2.32 26.39 -10.50
CA ARG A 110 -2.94 25.76 -11.68
C ARG A 110 -2.53 24.29 -11.81
N ALA A 111 -1.27 23.96 -11.56
CA ALA A 111 -0.80 22.58 -11.60
C ALA A 111 -1.54 21.70 -10.57
N TYR A 112 -1.72 22.20 -9.35
CA TYR A 112 -2.50 21.49 -8.32
C TYR A 112 -3.96 21.32 -8.70
N ASP A 113 -4.59 22.33 -9.32
CA ASP A 113 -5.98 22.22 -9.78
C ASP A 113 -6.13 21.09 -10.81
N ILE A 114 -5.20 21.00 -11.77
CA ILE A 114 -5.17 19.92 -12.77
C ILE A 114 -4.99 18.56 -12.07
N ILE A 115 -4.03 18.44 -11.16
CA ILE A 115 -3.77 17.19 -10.43
C ILE A 115 -5.03 16.76 -9.66
N ALA A 116 -5.68 17.67 -8.96
CA ALA A 116 -6.89 17.39 -8.20
C ALA A 116 -8.05 16.89 -9.09
N ASP A 117 -8.18 17.43 -10.31
CA ASP A 117 -9.17 16.95 -11.26
C ASP A 117 -8.90 15.51 -11.74
N PHE A 118 -7.63 15.14 -11.95
CA PHE A 118 -7.24 13.77 -12.27
C PHE A 118 -7.45 12.82 -11.08
N GLU A 119 -7.09 13.25 -9.87
CA GLU A 119 -7.30 12.47 -8.64
C GLU A 119 -8.79 12.19 -8.41
N LYS A 120 -9.64 13.20 -8.60
CA LYS A 120 -11.09 13.05 -8.50
C LYS A 120 -11.63 12.02 -9.49
N GLN A 121 -11.21 12.11 -10.75
CA GLN A 121 -11.59 11.13 -11.78
C GLN A 121 -11.11 9.71 -11.46
N GLY A 122 -9.91 9.58 -10.89
CA GLY A 122 -9.39 8.30 -10.41
C GLY A 122 -10.24 7.72 -9.28
N LEU A 123 -10.57 8.55 -8.28
CA LEU A 123 -11.39 8.14 -7.14
C LEU A 123 -12.77 7.63 -7.57
N ASP A 124 -13.41 8.30 -8.54
CA ASP A 124 -14.71 7.90 -9.09
C ASP A 124 -14.67 6.53 -9.81
N ARG A 125 -13.49 6.12 -10.30
CA ARG A 125 -13.26 4.87 -11.05
C ARG A 125 -12.58 3.78 -10.23
N LEU A 126 -12.27 4.06 -8.96
CA LEU A 126 -11.47 3.21 -8.09
C LEU A 126 -12.06 1.81 -7.98
N GLN A 127 -11.20 0.82 -8.20
CA GLN A 127 -11.57 -0.60 -8.14
C GLN A 127 -10.58 -1.36 -7.29
N ILE A 128 -11.10 -2.27 -6.46
CA ILE A 128 -10.29 -3.19 -5.68
C ILE A 128 -9.63 -4.22 -6.61
N MET A 129 -8.36 -4.57 -6.33
CA MET A 129 -7.64 -5.58 -7.09
C MET A 129 -8.39 -6.92 -7.07
N PRO A 130 -8.65 -7.56 -8.23
CA PRO A 130 -9.30 -8.86 -8.26
C PRO A 130 -8.51 -9.89 -7.44
N GLY A 131 -9.25 -10.65 -6.62
CA GLY A 131 -8.65 -11.65 -5.74
C GLY A 131 -8.20 -11.13 -4.37
N LEU A 132 -8.12 -9.80 -4.18
CA LEU A 132 -7.83 -9.22 -2.87
C LEU A 132 -8.81 -9.67 -1.77
N PRO A 133 -10.13 -9.82 -2.01
CA PRO A 133 -11.05 -10.29 -0.98
C PRO A 133 -10.73 -11.69 -0.42
N ARG A 134 -9.96 -12.51 -1.16
CA ARG A 134 -9.52 -13.85 -0.72
C ARG A 134 -8.15 -13.83 -0.03
N LEU A 135 -7.43 -12.72 -0.09
CA LEU A 135 -6.10 -12.58 0.50
C LEU A 135 -6.05 -12.97 2.00
N PRO A 136 -7.05 -12.64 2.84
CA PRO A 136 -7.06 -13.05 4.25
C PRO A 136 -6.97 -14.57 4.43
N ASP A 137 -7.66 -15.34 3.59
CA ASP A 137 -7.69 -16.81 3.65
C ASP A 137 -6.30 -17.42 3.44
N PHE A 138 -5.46 -16.76 2.63
CA PHE A 138 -4.08 -17.18 2.37
C PHE A 138 -3.09 -16.75 3.47
N LEU A 139 -3.39 -15.68 4.20
CA LEU A 139 -2.50 -15.14 5.24
C LEU A 139 -2.76 -15.75 6.62
N SER A 140 -3.88 -16.46 6.81
CA SER A 140 -4.25 -17.15 8.06
C SER A 140 -3.64 -18.56 8.24
N LEU A 141 -2.71 -18.98 7.36
CA LEU A 141 -2.03 -20.29 7.41
C LEU A 141 -0.75 -20.27 8.26
#